data_AF-A0A3M1P795-F1
#
_entry.id   AF-A0A3M1P795-F1
#
_cell.length_a   1.000
_cell.length_b   1.000
_cell.length_c   1.000
_cell.angle_alpha   90.00
_cell.angle_beta   90.00
_cell.angle_gamma   90.00
#
_symmetry.space_group_name_H-M   'P 1'
#
loop_
_entity.id
_entity.type
_entity.pdbx_description
1 polymer ?
#
loop_
_entity_poly.entity_id
_entity_poly.type
_entity_poly.pdbx_seq_one_letter_code
_entity_poly.pdbx_strand_id
1 'polypeptide(L)'
;MATIGAPVIGAPVWTPPAIACEYPGTVEPSRETRRYENTQLGLAFQIPANYRAMGRQGGQVSIMNPSDYLYIQCITQAGYGEGGWFSSLELSLDAVPAGSRGLEQAIRANSTWLDSQIRLVTEGGKEFAVYTYTDMHDEIEIANVAFFTADRRRLVTLSGPQNDPVFQQAIATLELR
;
A
#
# COMPACT_ATOMS: atom_id res chain seq x y z
N MET A 1 10.90 5.30 -58.56
CA MET A 1 11.17 6.37 -57.57
C MET A 1 10.40 6.02 -56.31
N ALA A 2 11.10 5.58 -55.26
CA ALA A 2 10.50 5.28 -53.97
C ALA A 2 10.98 6.33 -52.96
N THR A 3 10.06 7.15 -52.47
CA THR A 3 10.30 8.12 -51.41
C THR A 3 10.33 7.39 -50.07
N ILE A 4 11.51 7.35 -49.45
CA ILE A 4 11.70 6.90 -48.07
C ILE A 4 11.18 8.00 -47.15
N GLY A 5 10.10 7.72 -46.41
CA GLY A 5 9.61 8.60 -45.36
C GLY A 5 10.60 8.62 -44.20
N ALA A 6 11.07 9.81 -43.83
CA ALA A 6 11.93 9.99 -42.68
C ALA A 6 11.20 9.62 -41.38
N PRO A 7 11.85 8.94 -40.42
CA PRO A 7 11.27 8.73 -39.10
C PRO A 7 11.15 10.07 -38.39
N VAL A 8 9.95 10.36 -37.89
CA VAL A 8 9.72 11.47 -36.96
C VAL A 8 10.46 11.14 -35.68
N ILE A 9 11.63 11.76 -35.49
CA ILE A 9 12.35 11.73 -34.22
C ILE A 9 11.44 12.48 -33.23
N GLY A 10 10.77 11.73 -32.35
CA GLY A 10 9.94 12.27 -31.29
C GLY A 10 10.73 13.29 -30.49
N ALA A 11 10.12 14.44 -30.21
CA ALA A 11 10.73 15.48 -29.39
C ALA A 11 11.28 14.87 -28.08
N PRO A 12 12.45 15.32 -27.60
CA PRO A 12 12.96 14.88 -26.31
C PRO A 12 11.88 15.19 -25.26
N VAL A 13 11.40 14.15 -24.59
CA VAL A 13 10.55 14.31 -23.40
C VAL A 13 11.45 14.99 -22.37
N TRP A 14 11.24 16.28 -22.17
CA TRP A 14 11.96 17.05 -21.17
C TRP A 14 11.40 16.65 -19.81
N THR A 15 12.04 15.68 -19.16
CA THR A 15 11.67 15.29 -17.82
C THR A 15 12.30 16.27 -16.84
N PRO A 16 11.52 16.94 -15.97
CA PRO A 16 12.08 17.79 -14.94
C PRO A 16 13.08 16.99 -14.09
N PRO A 17 14.25 17.55 -13.74
CA PRO A 17 15.16 16.87 -12.81
C PRO A 17 14.46 16.73 -11.45
N ALA A 18 14.78 15.68 -10.66
CA ALA A 18 14.09 15.43 -9.39
C ALA A 18 14.18 16.60 -8.39
N ILE A 19 15.22 17.45 -8.49
CA ILE A 19 15.34 18.67 -7.69
C ILE A 19 14.21 19.69 -7.91
N ALA A 20 13.47 19.57 -9.02
CA ALA A 20 12.29 20.38 -9.32
C ALA A 20 10.99 19.77 -8.77
N CYS A 21 11.04 18.57 -8.19
CA CYS A 21 9.90 17.95 -7.53
C CYS A 21 9.78 18.52 -6.11
N GLU A 22 8.90 19.50 -5.95
CA GLU A 22 8.59 20.06 -4.64
C GLU A 22 7.49 19.23 -3.97
N TYR A 23 7.65 18.95 -2.67
CA TYR A 23 6.60 18.34 -1.87
C TYR A 23 5.54 19.41 -1.52
N PRO A 24 4.28 19.29 -2.00
CA PRO A 24 3.30 20.35 -1.85
C PRO A 24 2.66 20.40 -0.45
N GLY A 25 3.12 19.58 0.49
CA GLY A 25 2.56 19.46 1.84
C GLY A 25 1.35 18.52 1.90
N THR A 26 1.01 18.03 3.08
CA THR A 26 -0.09 17.07 3.26
C THR A 26 -1.46 17.71 3.01
N VAL A 27 -2.33 17.03 2.25
CA VAL A 27 -3.72 17.46 2.01
C VAL A 27 -4.68 16.70 2.93
N GLU A 28 -5.62 17.38 3.58
CA GLU A 28 -6.59 16.69 4.44
C GLU A 28 -7.46 15.66 3.66
N PRO A 29 -7.82 14.53 4.27
CA PRO A 29 -8.81 13.60 3.72
C PRO A 29 -10.15 14.28 3.42
N SER A 30 -10.70 14.01 2.24
CA SER A 30 -12.08 14.40 1.92
C SER A 30 -13.07 13.72 2.86
N ARG A 31 -14.16 14.42 3.20
CA ARG A 31 -15.30 13.85 3.92
C ARG A 31 -16.08 12.84 3.09
N GLU A 32 -16.03 12.98 1.76
CA GLU A 32 -16.60 12.01 0.84
C GLU A 32 -15.66 10.81 0.72
N THR A 33 -16.24 9.61 0.74
CA THR A 33 -15.49 8.37 0.59
C THR A 33 -15.88 7.66 -0.71
N ARG A 34 -14.98 6.80 -1.17
CA ARG A 34 -15.19 5.90 -2.29
C ARG A 34 -14.70 4.51 -1.95
N ARG A 35 -15.34 3.52 -2.55
CA ARG A 35 -14.95 2.12 -2.39
C ARG A 35 -13.68 1.83 -3.19
N TYR A 36 -12.70 1.27 -2.51
CA TYR A 36 -11.62 0.52 -3.13
C TYR A 36 -11.99 -0.97 -3.12
N GLU A 37 -11.80 -1.65 -4.24
CA GLU A 37 -12.12 -3.07 -4.37
C GLU A 37 -11.01 -3.79 -5.13
N ASN A 38 -10.56 -4.91 -4.57
CA ASN A 38 -9.63 -5.83 -5.20
C ASN A 38 -10.31 -7.20 -5.31
N THR A 39 -10.89 -7.47 -6.47
CA THR A 39 -11.64 -8.71 -6.74
C THR A 39 -10.77 -9.95 -6.76
N GLN A 40 -9.47 -9.83 -7.09
CA GLN A 40 -8.54 -10.96 -7.08
C GLN A 40 -8.26 -11.45 -5.66
N LEU A 41 -8.26 -10.53 -4.69
CA LEU A 41 -8.05 -10.84 -3.28
C LEU A 41 -9.36 -11.04 -2.50
N GLY A 42 -10.50 -10.77 -3.14
CA GLY A 42 -11.81 -10.86 -2.50
C GLY A 42 -11.99 -9.82 -1.38
N LEU A 43 -11.39 -8.63 -1.49
CA LEU A 43 -11.47 -7.61 -0.46
C LEU A 43 -11.95 -6.26 -0.98
N ALA A 44 -12.52 -5.48 -0.08
CA ALA A 44 -12.87 -4.09 -0.33
C ALA A 44 -12.90 -3.28 0.97
N PHE A 45 -12.73 -1.97 0.86
CA PHE A 45 -12.83 -1.02 1.97
C PHE A 45 -13.08 0.40 1.44
N GLN A 46 -13.41 1.33 2.33
CA GLN A 46 -13.63 2.74 1.99
C GLN A 46 -12.34 3.56 2.16
N ILE A 47 -12.11 4.49 1.23
CA ILE A 47 -11.02 5.48 1.30
C ILE A 47 -11.56 6.87 0.95
N PRO A 48 -10.90 7.97 1.38
CA PRO A 48 -11.30 9.32 0.98
C PRO A 48 -11.31 9.50 -0.55
N ALA A 49 -12.26 10.28 -1.07
CA ALA A 49 -12.45 10.47 -2.50
C ALA A 49 -11.25 11.13 -3.20
N ASN A 50 -10.52 12.00 -2.50
CA ASN A 50 -9.31 12.65 -3.00
C ASN A 50 -8.09 11.72 -3.00
N TYR A 51 -8.07 10.65 -2.22
CA TYR A 51 -6.93 9.73 -2.16
C TYR A 51 -6.84 8.85 -3.40
N ARG A 52 -5.65 8.35 -3.71
CA ARG A 52 -5.35 7.52 -4.89
C ARG A 52 -4.76 6.19 -4.47
N ALA A 53 -5.15 5.14 -5.20
CA ALA A 53 -4.53 3.83 -5.08
C ALA A 53 -3.43 3.73 -6.14
N MET A 54 -2.21 3.42 -5.71
CA MET A 54 -1.06 3.19 -6.57
C MET A 54 -0.69 1.71 -6.47
N GLY A 55 -0.75 1.00 -7.60
CA GLY A 55 -0.25 -0.37 -7.67
C GLY A 55 1.27 -0.39 -7.56
N ARG A 56 1.79 -1.34 -6.79
CA ARG A 56 3.22 -1.65 -6.65
C ARG A 56 3.53 -3.02 -7.24
N GLN A 57 4.81 -3.34 -7.37
CA GLN A 57 5.24 -4.65 -7.87
C GLN A 57 4.68 -5.77 -6.98
N GLY A 58 4.40 -6.93 -7.59
CA GLY A 58 3.88 -8.09 -6.86
C GLY A 58 2.41 -8.01 -6.46
N GLY A 59 1.64 -7.02 -6.95
CA GLY A 59 0.21 -6.88 -6.66
C GLY A 59 -0.11 -6.13 -5.36
N GLN A 60 0.92 -5.57 -4.72
CA GLN A 60 0.78 -4.68 -3.58
C GLN A 60 0.11 -3.37 -4.01
N VAL A 61 -0.51 -2.67 -3.07
CA VAL A 61 -1.18 -1.39 -3.34
C VAL A 61 -0.93 -0.41 -2.21
N SER A 62 -0.58 0.82 -2.56
CA SER A 62 -0.50 1.93 -1.60
C SER A 62 -1.65 2.90 -1.83
N ILE A 63 -2.34 3.24 -0.75
CA ILE A 63 -3.32 4.33 -0.72
C ILE A 63 -2.60 5.58 -0.23
N MET A 64 -2.51 6.58 -1.10
CA MET A 64 -1.66 7.74 -0.91
C MET A 64 -2.46 9.02 -0.82
N ASN A 65 -1.94 9.94 -0.01
CA ASN A 65 -2.35 11.34 -0.04
C ASN A 65 -2.16 11.91 -1.46
N PRO A 66 -3.00 12.85 -1.93
CA PRO A 66 -2.80 13.51 -3.22
C PRO A 66 -1.38 14.07 -3.41
N SER A 67 -0.81 14.67 -2.37
CA SER A 67 0.51 15.30 -2.42
C SER A 67 1.63 14.27 -2.54
N ASP A 68 1.58 13.20 -1.73
CA ASP A 68 2.52 12.10 -1.81
C ASP A 68 2.47 11.44 -3.19
N TYR A 69 1.26 11.23 -3.73
CA TYR A 69 1.08 10.67 -5.06
C TYR A 69 1.73 11.52 -6.15
N LEU A 70 1.50 12.84 -6.14
CA LEU A 70 2.08 13.76 -7.12
C LEU A 70 3.60 13.83 -7.01
N TYR A 71 4.11 13.87 -5.78
CA TYR A 71 5.54 13.92 -5.50
C TYR A 71 6.25 12.65 -5.96
N ILE A 72 5.74 11.48 -5.57
CA ILE A 72 6.26 10.17 -6.01
C ILE A 72 6.21 10.03 -7.53
N GLN A 73 5.14 10.49 -8.19
CA GLN A 73 5.07 10.50 -9.65
C GLN A 73 6.18 11.37 -10.27
N CYS A 74 6.41 12.56 -9.74
CA CYS A 74 7.43 13.48 -10.24
C CYS A 74 8.84 12.86 -10.14
N ILE A 75 9.24 12.37 -8.96
CA ILE A 75 10.58 11.82 -8.76
C ILE A 75 10.79 10.52 -9.58
N THR A 76 9.75 9.69 -9.70
CA THR A 76 9.81 8.45 -10.47
C THR A 76 9.98 8.76 -11.96
N GLN A 77 9.26 9.75 -12.49
CA GLN A 77 9.43 10.21 -13.87
C GLN A 77 10.85 10.75 -14.10
N ALA A 78 11.39 11.48 -13.14
CA ALA A 78 12.77 11.97 -13.18
C ALA A 78 13.85 10.88 -13.09
N GLY A 79 13.47 9.61 -12.85
CA GLY A 79 14.39 8.48 -12.73
C GLY A 79 15.01 8.30 -11.34
N TYR A 80 14.42 8.93 -10.32
CA TYR A 80 14.86 8.83 -8.94
C TYR A 80 13.91 7.94 -8.13
N GLY A 81 14.49 7.20 -7.19
CA GLY A 81 13.75 6.51 -6.13
C GLY A 81 13.93 7.26 -4.82
N GLU A 82 12.96 7.10 -3.93
CA GLU A 82 13.01 7.63 -2.57
C GLU A 82 12.54 6.58 -1.58
N GLY A 83 13.15 6.58 -0.40
CA GLY A 83 12.78 5.72 0.73
C GLY A 83 11.92 6.48 1.73
N GLY A 84 11.26 5.75 2.63
CA GLY A 84 10.37 6.30 3.65
C GLY A 84 8.90 5.95 3.41
N TRP A 85 8.09 6.20 4.43
CA TRP A 85 6.67 5.87 4.46
C TRP A 85 5.79 7.00 3.89
N PHE A 86 5.41 6.90 2.62
CA PHE A 86 4.56 7.87 1.91
C PHE A 86 3.08 7.47 1.79
N SER A 87 2.67 6.41 2.49
CA SER A 87 1.36 5.79 2.29
C SER A 87 0.50 5.99 3.54
N SER A 88 -0.76 6.41 3.41
CA SER A 88 -1.68 6.34 4.56
C SER A 88 -2.12 4.90 4.85
N LEU A 89 -2.09 4.03 3.83
CA LEU A 89 -2.37 2.60 3.95
C LEU A 89 -1.59 1.85 2.87
N GLU A 90 -0.97 0.75 3.23
CA GLU A 90 -0.34 -0.21 2.32
C GLU A 90 -1.03 -1.56 2.42
N LEU A 91 -1.22 -2.19 1.27
CA LEU A 91 -1.68 -3.55 1.14
C LEU A 91 -0.50 -4.36 0.62
N SER A 92 0.07 -5.21 1.48
CA SER A 92 1.12 -6.15 1.11
C SER A 92 0.55 -7.54 0.84
N LEU A 93 1.28 -8.30 0.01
CA LEU A 93 0.94 -9.66 -0.38
C LEU A 93 2.17 -10.55 -0.27
N ASP A 94 2.15 -11.46 0.70
CA ASP A 94 3.20 -12.43 0.89
C ASP A 94 2.70 -13.84 0.59
N ALA A 95 3.61 -14.72 0.19
CA ALA A 95 3.29 -16.15 0.16
C ALA A 95 3.15 -16.67 1.60
N VAL A 96 2.23 -17.60 1.82
CA VAL A 96 2.17 -18.30 3.12
C VAL A 96 3.35 -19.26 3.22
N PRO A 97 4.22 -19.14 4.23
CA PRO A 97 5.39 -20.02 4.36
C PRO A 97 4.98 -21.48 4.58
N ALA A 98 5.72 -22.38 3.94
CA ALA A 98 5.48 -23.81 4.05
C ALA A 98 5.51 -24.27 5.52
N GLY A 99 4.51 -25.07 5.92
CA GLY A 99 4.39 -25.57 7.29
C GLY A 99 3.74 -24.61 8.29
N SER A 100 3.35 -23.40 7.87
CA SER A 100 2.57 -22.48 8.71
C SER A 100 1.17 -23.02 8.96
N ARG A 101 0.80 -23.20 10.23
CA ARG A 101 -0.52 -23.72 10.63
C ARG A 101 -1.56 -22.64 10.88
N GLY A 102 -1.15 -21.39 11.07
CA GLY A 102 -2.03 -20.25 11.38
C GLY A 102 -1.36 -18.90 11.09
N LEU A 103 -2.11 -17.80 11.30
CA LEU A 103 -1.67 -16.44 10.96
C LEU A 103 -0.40 -16.05 11.71
N GLU A 104 -0.35 -16.24 13.02
CA GLU A 104 0.82 -15.86 13.82
C GLU A 104 2.11 -16.52 13.31
N GLN A 105 2.07 -17.83 13.03
CA GLN A 105 3.24 -18.54 12.52
C GLN A 105 3.66 -18.04 11.14
N ALA A 106 2.70 -17.77 10.25
CA ALA A 106 2.99 -17.24 8.92
C ALA A 106 3.61 -15.84 8.99
N ILE A 107 3.09 -14.96 9.85
CA ILE A 107 3.60 -13.61 10.07
C ILE A 107 5.02 -13.66 10.62
N ARG A 108 5.28 -14.43 11.70
CA ARG A 108 6.62 -14.55 12.28
C ARG A 108 7.65 -15.16 11.32
N ALA A 109 7.21 -16.06 10.44
CA ALA A 109 8.08 -16.63 9.41
C ALA A 109 8.41 -15.64 8.30
N ASN A 110 7.47 -14.76 7.92
CA ASN A 110 7.69 -13.70 6.93
C ASN A 110 8.41 -12.46 7.51
N SER A 111 8.28 -12.23 8.81
CA SER A 111 8.81 -11.06 9.51
C SER A 111 9.63 -11.51 10.73
N THR A 112 10.81 -12.07 10.47
CA THR A 112 11.69 -12.61 11.52
C THR A 112 12.23 -11.56 12.50
N TRP A 113 12.16 -10.29 12.12
CA TRP A 113 12.52 -9.13 12.94
C TRP A 113 11.41 -8.69 13.89
N LEU A 114 10.18 -9.21 13.73
CA LEU A 114 9.01 -8.77 14.47
C LEU A 114 9.00 -9.37 15.89
N ASP A 115 9.29 -8.53 16.88
CA ASP A 115 9.22 -8.90 18.31
C ASP A 115 7.86 -8.53 18.96
N SER A 116 6.99 -7.82 18.23
CA SER A 116 5.71 -7.38 18.75
C SER A 116 4.78 -8.54 19.11
N GLN A 117 3.89 -8.32 20.08
CA GLN A 117 2.79 -9.23 20.34
C GLN A 117 1.80 -9.23 19.18
N ILE A 118 1.49 -10.43 18.67
CA ILE A 118 0.44 -10.62 17.67
C ILE A 118 -0.85 -11.01 18.40
N ARG A 119 -1.91 -10.25 18.18
CA ARG A 119 -3.25 -10.54 18.73
C ARG A 119 -4.12 -11.14 17.64
N LEU A 120 -4.59 -12.37 17.84
CA LEU A 120 -5.58 -12.98 16.97
C LEU A 120 -7.00 -12.53 17.35
N VAL A 121 -7.80 -12.17 16.36
CA VAL A 121 -9.17 -11.68 16.50
C VAL A 121 -10.06 -12.43 15.51
N THR A 122 -11.29 -12.74 15.92
CA THR A 122 -12.30 -13.30 15.01
C THR A 122 -13.45 -12.34 14.87
N GLU A 123 -13.75 -11.94 13.64
CA GLU A 123 -14.83 -11.01 13.33
C GLU A 123 -15.53 -11.46 12.04
N GLY A 124 -16.87 -11.50 12.03
CA GLY A 124 -17.63 -11.98 10.89
C GLY A 124 -17.31 -13.43 10.46
N GLY A 125 -16.82 -14.27 11.38
CA GLY A 125 -16.38 -15.63 11.09
C GLY A 125 -15.03 -15.72 10.34
N LYS A 126 -14.30 -14.61 10.22
CA LYS A 126 -12.94 -14.55 9.65
C LYS A 126 -11.94 -14.29 10.78
N GLU A 127 -10.77 -14.92 10.68
CA GLU A 127 -9.66 -14.71 11.61
C GLU A 127 -8.72 -13.63 11.06
N PHE A 128 -8.32 -12.72 11.95
CA PHE A 128 -7.39 -11.64 11.69
C PHE A 128 -6.27 -11.68 12.72
N ALA A 129 -5.08 -11.23 12.33
CA ALA A 129 -3.97 -10.96 13.22
C ALA A 129 -3.71 -9.45 13.25
N VAL A 130 -3.66 -8.88 14.45
CA VAL A 130 -3.43 -7.45 14.68
C VAL A 130 -2.14 -7.29 15.47
N TYR A 131 -1.24 -6.45 14.99
CA TYR A 131 0.04 -6.16 15.65
C TYR A 131 0.57 -4.79 15.25
N THR A 132 1.44 -4.22 16.07
CA THR A 132 2.09 -2.94 15.81
C THR A 132 3.61 -3.08 15.83
N TYR A 133 4.32 -2.24 15.10
CA TYR A 133 5.76 -2.08 15.24
C TYR A 133 6.13 -0.61 15.03
N THR A 134 7.28 -0.19 15.56
CA THR A 134 7.81 1.15 15.29
C THR A 134 8.71 1.09 14.07
N ASP A 135 8.38 1.86 13.04
CA ASP A 135 9.33 2.14 11.97
C ASP A 135 10.39 3.10 12.51
N MET A 136 11.64 2.63 12.57
CA MET A 136 12.74 3.38 13.17
C MET A 136 13.30 4.46 12.22
N HIS A 137 12.99 4.40 10.92
CA HIS A 137 13.43 5.41 9.97
C HIS A 137 12.57 6.67 10.07
N ASP A 138 11.25 6.47 10.14
CA ASP A 138 10.26 7.55 10.17
C ASP A 138 9.77 7.88 11.59
N GLU A 139 10.19 7.11 12.60
CA GLU A 139 9.79 7.23 14.01
C GLU A 139 8.26 7.16 14.21
N ILE A 140 7.58 6.33 13.41
CA ILE A 140 6.12 6.16 13.44
C ILE A 140 5.73 4.76 13.93
N GLU A 141 4.63 4.68 14.68
CA GLU A 141 4.02 3.40 15.02
C GLU A 141 3.11 2.95 13.86
N ILE A 142 3.44 1.79 13.28
CA ILE A 142 2.69 1.15 12.21
C ILE A 142 1.80 0.09 12.80
N ALA A 143 0.49 0.19 12.55
CA ALA A 143 -0.48 -0.84 12.85
C ALA A 143 -0.69 -1.74 11.62
N ASN A 144 -0.88 -3.03 11.90
CA ASN A 144 -1.03 -4.07 10.87
C ASN A 144 -2.28 -4.91 11.16
N VAL A 145 -3.04 -5.19 10.12
CA VAL A 145 -4.14 -6.16 10.12
C VAL A 145 -3.91 -7.17 9.01
N ALA A 146 -3.63 -8.41 9.40
CA ALA A 146 -3.29 -9.48 8.48
C ALA A 146 -4.34 -10.60 8.47
N PHE A 147 -4.58 -11.18 7.30
CA PHE A 147 -5.51 -12.29 7.09
C PHE A 147 -5.08 -13.14 5.88
N PHE A 148 -5.57 -14.37 5.79
CA PHE A 148 -5.33 -15.22 4.63
C PHE A 148 -6.33 -14.94 3.51
N THR A 149 -5.89 -15.08 2.26
CA THR A 149 -6.82 -15.26 1.13
C THR A 149 -7.67 -16.51 1.32
N ALA A 150 -8.81 -16.58 0.61
CA ALA A 150 -9.73 -17.72 0.72
C ALA A 150 -9.08 -19.08 0.41
N ASP A 151 -8.11 -19.12 -0.51
CA ASP A 151 -7.33 -20.31 -0.86
C ASP A 151 -6.15 -20.58 0.10
N ARG A 152 -5.92 -19.69 1.07
CA ARG A 152 -4.82 -19.70 2.04
C ARG A 152 -3.42 -19.77 1.43
N ARG A 153 -3.26 -19.32 0.18
CA ARG A 153 -1.95 -19.26 -0.50
C ARG A 153 -1.21 -17.97 -0.23
N ARG A 154 -1.95 -16.90 0.10
CA ARG A 154 -1.38 -15.59 0.39
C ARG A 154 -1.74 -15.12 1.79
N LEU A 155 -0.79 -14.42 2.39
CA LEU A 155 -1.00 -13.56 3.54
C LEU A 155 -1.19 -12.13 3.00
N VAL A 156 -2.34 -11.54 3.29
CA VAL A 156 -2.64 -10.14 3.00
C VAL A 156 -2.43 -9.35 4.28
N THR A 157 -1.66 -8.26 4.22
CA THR A 157 -1.49 -7.35 5.36
C THR A 157 -1.87 -5.95 4.94
N LEU A 158 -2.76 -5.33 5.72
CA LEU A 158 -3.05 -3.90 5.65
C LEU A 158 -2.21 -3.20 6.72
N SER A 159 -1.36 -2.28 6.31
CA SER A 159 -0.39 -1.58 7.18
C SER A 159 -0.56 -0.07 7.04
N GLY A 160 -0.48 0.67 8.13
CA GLY A 160 -0.54 2.13 8.09
C GLY A 160 -0.14 2.75 9.44
N PRO A 161 0.15 4.05 9.49
CA PRO A 161 0.41 4.72 10.75
C PRO A 161 -0.81 4.53 11.67
N GLN A 162 -0.58 4.13 12.92
CA GLN A 162 -1.65 3.73 13.84
C GLN A 162 -2.70 4.82 14.03
N ASN A 163 -2.28 6.09 13.97
CA ASN A 163 -3.16 7.24 14.18
C ASN A 163 -3.66 7.87 12.87
N ASP A 164 -3.36 7.28 11.70
CA ASP A 164 -3.84 7.79 10.42
C ASP A 164 -5.35 7.50 10.25
N PRO A 165 -6.20 8.52 10.02
CA PRO A 165 -7.64 8.34 9.91
C PRO A 165 -8.05 7.52 8.67
N VAL A 166 -7.26 7.52 7.61
CA VAL A 166 -7.52 6.73 6.39
C VAL A 166 -7.27 5.25 6.66
N PHE A 167 -6.20 4.91 7.37
CA PHE A 167 -5.96 3.54 7.81
C PHE A 167 -7.11 3.03 8.68
N GLN A 168 -7.46 3.78 9.72
CA GLN A 168 -8.55 3.41 10.65
C GLN A 168 -9.89 3.22 9.94
N GLN A 169 -10.24 4.13 9.02
CA GLN A 169 -11.45 4.02 8.20
C GLN A 169 -11.45 2.77 7.31
N ALA A 170 -10.31 2.45 6.70
CA ALA A 170 -10.19 1.29 5.83
C ALA A 170 -10.39 -0.03 6.62
N ILE A 171 -9.78 -0.15 7.80
CA ILE A 171 -9.98 -1.31 8.67
C ILE A 171 -11.43 -1.40 9.14
N ALA A 172 -12.04 -0.30 9.57
CA ALA A 172 -13.42 -0.28 10.06
C ALA A 172 -14.47 -0.62 8.98
N THR A 173 -14.10 -0.52 7.69
CA THR A 173 -14.98 -0.82 6.55
C THR A 173 -14.50 -2.00 5.72
N LEU A 174 -13.57 -2.79 6.26
CA LEU A 174 -13.01 -3.93 5.56
C LEU A 174 -14.08 -5.01 5.36
N GLU A 175 -14.27 -5.39 4.11
CA GLU A 175 -15.12 -6.49 3.69
C GLU A 175 -14.27 -7.57 3.03
N LEU A 176 -14.45 -8.82 3.48
CA LEU A 176 -13.85 -10.01 2.88
C LEU A 176 -14.94 -10.88 2.26
N ARG A 177 -14.75 -11.31 1.02
CA ARG A 177 -15.64 -12.21 0.27
C ARG A 177 -15.00 -13.58 0.14
#